data_AF-A0A0X3UTF8-F1
#
_entry.id   AF-A0A0X3UTF8-F1
#
_cell.length_a   1.000
_cell.length_b   1.000
_cell.length_c   1.000
_cell.angle_alpha   90.00
_cell.angle_beta   90.00
_cell.angle_gamma   90.00
#
_symmetry.space_group_name_H-M   'P 1'
#
loop_
_entity.id
_entity.type
_entity.pdbx_description
1 polymer ?
#
loop_
_entity_poly.entity_id
_entity_poly.type
_entity_poly.pdbx_seq_one_letter_code
_entity_poly.pdbx_strand_id
1 'polypeptide(L)'
;MGCAEAVRVLQAYLDGETDEVTARRVVAHLDDCRDCGMEADLYREIKKSLARRERPDARAVERLRGFGESLLHTGPGDGGARISGG
;
A
#
# COMPACT_ATOMS: atom_id res chain seq x y z
N MET A 1 7.80 0.18 -23.54
CA MET A 1 8.46 0.68 -22.31
C MET A 1 9.86 0.07 -22.29
N GLY A 2 10.88 0.82 -21.88
CA GLY A 2 12.24 0.27 -21.73
C GLY A 2 12.55 -0.17 -20.31
N CYS A 3 13.62 -0.95 -20.08
CA CYS A 3 13.98 -1.49 -18.77
C CYS A 3 14.07 -0.41 -17.68
N ALA A 4 14.72 0.73 -17.97
CA ALA A 4 14.86 1.82 -17.00
C ALA A 4 13.51 2.44 -16.61
N GLU A 5 12.56 2.51 -17.55
CA GLU A 5 11.20 2.99 -17.27
C GLU A 5 10.43 1.93 -16.46
N ALA A 6 10.55 0.65 -16.81
CA ALA A 6 9.92 -0.47 -16.10
C ALA A 6 10.38 -0.56 -14.64
N VAL A 7 11.69 -0.51 -14.38
CA VAL A 7 12.27 -0.57 -13.02
C VAL A 7 11.75 0.57 -12.15
N ARG A 8 11.62 1.79 -12.69
CA ARG A 8 11.11 2.95 -11.94
C ARG A 8 9.66 2.78 -11.49
N VAL A 9 8.82 2.14 -12.29
CA VAL A 9 7.39 1.98 -11.99
C VAL A 9 7.05 0.60 -11.40
N LEU A 10 8.03 -0.31 -11.31
CA LEU A 10 7.81 -1.70 -10.93
C LEU A 10 7.17 -1.84 -9.55
N GLN A 11 7.65 -1.09 -8.56
CA GLN A 11 7.09 -1.18 -7.19
C GLN A 11 5.63 -0.70 -7.15
N ALA A 12 5.35 0.49 -7.70
CA ALA A 12 3.99 1.01 -7.80
C ALA A 12 3.05 0.04 -8.55
N TYR A 13 3.52 -0.59 -9.62
CA TYR A 13 2.77 -1.62 -10.32
C TYR A 13 2.48 -2.83 -9.42
N LEU A 14 3.49 -3.32 -8.69
CA LEU A 14 3.34 -4.44 -7.76
C LEU A 14 2.47 -4.10 -6.54
N ASP A 15 2.29 -2.82 -6.21
CA ASP A 15 1.39 -2.33 -5.15
C ASP A 15 -0.03 -2.01 -5.67
N GLY A 16 -0.26 -2.08 -6.99
CA GLY A 16 -1.54 -1.73 -7.60
C GLY A 16 -1.79 -0.23 -7.71
N GLU A 17 -0.74 0.58 -7.62
CA GLU A 17 -0.78 2.06 -7.62
C GLU A 17 -0.53 2.67 -9.00
N THR A 18 -0.47 1.86 -10.05
CA THR A 18 -0.34 2.33 -11.44
C THR A 18 -1.69 2.38 -12.14
N ASP A 19 -1.86 3.36 -13.03
CA ASP A 19 -2.99 3.38 -13.97
C ASP A 19 -2.98 2.17 -14.93
N GLU A 20 -4.12 1.89 -15.55
CA GLU A 20 -4.31 0.72 -16.41
C GLU A 20 -3.43 0.73 -17.67
N VAL A 21 -3.05 1.90 -18.18
CA VAL A 21 -2.17 2.02 -19.36
C VAL A 21 -0.74 1.67 -18.96
N THR A 22 -0.28 2.23 -17.84
CA THR A 22 1.04 1.92 -17.26
C THR A 22 1.14 0.45 -16.90
N ALA A 23 0.13 -0.12 -16.23
CA ALA A 23 0.09 -1.54 -15.86
C ALA A 23 0.24 -2.45 -17.09
N ARG A 24 -0.50 -2.19 -18.17
CA ARG A 24 -0.39 -2.96 -19.42
C ARG A 24 1.00 -2.87 -20.06
N ARG A 25 1.61 -1.68 -20.07
CA ARG A 25 2.96 -1.47 -20.62
C ARG A 25 4.03 -2.19 -19.78
N VAL A 26 3.86 -2.25 -18.46
CA VAL A 26 4.75 -3.00 -17.56
C VAL A 26 4.61 -4.49 -17.82
N VAL A 27 3.38 -5.03 -17.85
CA VAL A 27 3.14 -6.47 -18.13
C VAL A 27 3.83 -6.91 -19.42
N ALA A 28 3.57 -6.19 -20.52
CA ALA A 28 4.21 -6.51 -21.80
C ALA A 28 5.74 -6.52 -21.71
N HIS A 29 6.34 -5.57 -20.97
CA HIS A 29 7.79 -5.54 -20.79
C HIS A 29 8.32 -6.69 -19.94
N LEU A 30 7.62 -7.09 -18.89
CA LEU A 30 8.03 -8.21 -18.02
C LEU A 30 7.96 -9.55 -18.77
N ASP A 31 7.02 -9.70 -19.69
CA ASP A 31 6.90 -10.88 -20.55
C ASP A 31 8.02 -10.93 -21.61
N ASP A 32 8.42 -9.78 -22.15
CA ASP A 32 9.43 -9.68 -23.21
C ASP A 32 10.88 -9.65 -22.66
N CYS A 33 11.09 -9.20 -21.42
CA CYS A 33 12.41 -9.02 -20.83
C CYS A 33 12.64 -9.95 -19.62
N ARG A 34 13.43 -11.01 -19.84
CA ARG A 34 13.74 -12.02 -18.81
C ARG A 34 14.29 -11.41 -17.51
N ASP A 35 15.22 -10.47 -17.59
CA ASP A 35 15.88 -9.92 -16.39
C ASP A 35 14.90 -9.08 -15.56
N CYS A 36 14.07 -8.25 -16.21
CA CYS A 36 13.00 -7.51 -15.51
C CYS A 36 11.90 -8.43 -14.98
N GLY A 37 11.54 -9.49 -15.73
CA GLY A 37 10.59 -10.51 -15.28
C GLY A 37 11.06 -11.22 -14.00
N MET A 38 12.33 -11.65 -13.96
CA MET A 38 12.93 -12.26 -12.77
C MET A 38 12.95 -11.31 -11.56
N GLU A 39 13.27 -10.04 -11.78
CA GLU A 39 13.23 -9.03 -10.72
C GLU A 39 11.81 -8.85 -10.16
N ALA A 40 10.80 -8.80 -11.03
CA ALA A 40 9.40 -8.72 -10.62
C ALA A 40 8.98 -9.95 -9.78
N ASP A 41 9.41 -11.14 -10.17
CA ASP A 41 9.12 -12.38 -9.42
C ASP A 41 9.79 -12.41 -8.04
N LEU A 42 11.03 -11.92 -7.94
CA LEU A 42 11.72 -11.77 -6.66
C LEU A 42 10.91 -10.86 -5.72
N TYR A 43 10.49 -9.69 -6.20
CA TYR A 43 9.70 -8.77 -5.38
C TYR A 43 8.33 -9.33 -4.99
N ARG A 44 7.67 -10.10 -5.89
CA ARG A 44 6.43 -10.82 -5.56
C ARG A 44 6.65 -11.82 -4.42
N GLU A 45 7.74 -12.58 -4.45
CA GLU A 45 8.03 -13.54 -3.38
C GLU A 45 8.39 -12.87 -2.06
N ILE A 46 9.08 -11.73 -2.10
CA ILE A 46 9.32 -10.91 -0.90
C ILE A 46 7.97 -10.43 -0.33
N LYS A 47 7.10 -9.82 -1.14
CA LYS A 47 5.76 -9.35 -0.72
C LYS A 47 4.92 -10.47 -0.12
N LYS A 48 4.85 -11.62 -0.78
CA LYS A 48 4.13 -12.81 -0.26
C LYS A 48 4.72 -13.26 1.07
N SER A 49 6.04 -13.27 1.22
CA SER A 49 6.71 -13.69 2.45
C SER A 49 6.48 -12.73 3.62
N LEU A 50 6.39 -11.43 3.35
CA LEU A 50 6.00 -10.42 4.34
C LEU A 50 4.52 -10.55 4.72
N ALA A 51 3.62 -10.71 3.74
CA ALA A 51 2.19 -10.89 3.98
C ALA A 51 1.87 -12.13 4.82
N ARG A 52 2.68 -13.20 4.70
CA ARG A 52 2.54 -14.42 5.49
C ARG A 52 2.88 -14.25 6.98
N ARG A 53 3.59 -13.18 7.38
CA ARG A 53 4.19 -13.07 8.72
C ARG A 53 3.32 -12.36 9.76
N GLU A 54 2.37 -11.52 9.40
CA GLU A 54 1.62 -10.74 10.40
C GLU A 54 0.13 -10.62 10.08
N ARG A 55 -0.71 -11.34 10.84
CA ARG A 55 -2.03 -10.81 11.16
C ARG A 55 -1.82 -9.72 12.20
N PRO A 56 -2.23 -8.47 11.97
CA PRO A 56 -2.08 -7.42 12.96
C PRO A 56 -2.80 -7.81 14.25
N ASP A 57 -2.24 -7.38 15.38
CA ASP A 57 -2.81 -7.63 16.71
C ASP A 57 -4.28 -7.20 16.72
N ALA A 58 -5.17 -8.12 17.09
CA ALA A 58 -6.61 -7.90 17.01
C ALA A 58 -7.08 -6.71 17.88
N ARG A 59 -6.42 -6.46 19.03
CA ARG A 59 -6.74 -5.30 19.88
C ARG A 59 -6.26 -3.99 19.26
N ALA A 60 -5.13 -4.00 18.56
CA ALA A 60 -4.68 -2.83 17.81
C ALA A 60 -5.67 -2.47 16.68
N VAL A 61 -6.16 -3.49 15.96
CA VAL A 61 -7.21 -3.31 14.94
C VAL A 61 -8.49 -2.77 15.55
N GLU A 62 -8.93 -3.30 16.69
CA GLU A 62 -10.14 -2.83 17.39
C GLU A 62 -10.02 -1.36 17.81
N ARG A 63 -8.88 -0.96 18.38
CA ARG A 63 -8.64 0.46 18.74
C ARG A 63 -8.69 1.38 17.53
N LEU A 64 -8.12 0.95 16.40
CA LEU A 64 -8.15 1.72 15.16
C LEU A 64 -9.58 1.87 14.62
N ARG A 65 -10.42 0.83 14.71
CA ARG A 65 -11.84 0.89 14.34
C ARG A 65 -12.61 1.88 15.21
N GLY A 66 -12.48 1.77 16.54
CA GLY A 66 -13.14 2.71 17.47
C GLY A 66 -12.70 4.16 17.27
N PHE A 67 -11.41 4.38 16.96
CA PHE A 67 -10.93 5.72 16.59
C PHE A 67 -11.57 6.22 15.30
N GLY A 68 -11.64 5.38 14.25
CA GLY A 68 -12.32 5.73 12.99
C GLY A 68 -13.78 6.10 13.18
N GLU A 69 -14.51 5.37 14.03
CA GLU A 69 -15.90 5.70 14.40
C GLU A 69 -15.99 7.06 15.12
N SER A 70 -15.06 7.34 16.04
CA SER A 70 -15.03 8.63 16.75
C SER A 70 -14.84 9.83 15.80
N LEU A 71 -14.07 9.66 14.71
CA LEU A 71 -13.88 10.70 13.70
C LEU A 71 -15.16 11.00 12.91
N LEU A 72 -16.03 10.01 12.72
CA LEU A 72 -17.32 10.19 12.04
C LEU A 72 -18.36 10.85 12.95
N HIS A 73 -18.26 10.64 14.27
CA HIS A 73 -19.14 11.24 15.27
C HIS A 73 -18.68 12.64 15.72
N THR A 74 -17.42 12.99 15.49
CA THR A 74 -16.89 14.33 15.74
C THR A 74 -17.08 15.18 14.47
N GLY A 75 -18.34 15.56 14.19
CA GLY A 75 -18.62 16.65 13.26
C GLY A 75 -18.03 17.97 13.77
N PRO A 76 -17.75 18.95 12.90
CA PRO A 76 -17.15 20.23 13.28
C PRO A 76 -18.16 21.03 14.11
N GLY A 77 -18.11 20.86 15.43
CA GLY A 77 -19.04 21.51 16.33
C GLY A 77 -18.77 21.36 17.82
N ASP A 78 -17.91 20.44 18.26
CA ASP A 78 -17.65 20.29 19.70
C ASP A 78 -16.19 19.96 19.99
N GLY A 79 -15.55 20.78 20.83
CA GLY A 79 -14.14 20.63 21.18
C GLY A 79 -13.47 21.90 21.71
N GLY A 80 -14.19 23.02 21.76
CA GLY A 80 -13.83 24.17 22.58
C GLY A 80 -14.06 23.91 24.07
N ALA A 81 -13.28 23.01 24.69
CA ALA A 81 -13.32 22.80 26.13
C ALA A 81 -11.93 22.45 26.69
N ARG A 82 -11.12 23.51 26.82
CA ARG A 82 -10.24 23.84 27.95
C ARG A 82 -9.60 22.64 28.70
N ILE A 83 -8.32 22.42 28.45
CA ILE A 83 -7.43 21.90 29.50
C ILE A 83 -6.88 23.09 30.30
N SER A 84 -7.50 23.33 31.45
CA SER A 84 -7.00 24.23 32.50
C SER A 84 -6.64 23.39 33.73
N GLY A 85 -5.35 23.35 34.06
CA GLY A 85 -4.83 23.34 35.45
C GLY A 85 -4.90 22.05 36.27
N GLY A 86 -3.74 21.69 36.82
CA GLY A 86 -3.53 20.68 37.87
C GLY A 86 -2.07 20.35 38.03
#